data_AF-A0A7R7TJX4-F1
#
_entry.id   AF-A0A7R7TJX4-F1
#
_cell.length_a   1.000
_cell.length_b   1.000
_cell.length_c   1.000
_cell.angle_alpha   90.00
_cell.angle_beta   90.00
_cell.angle_gamma   90.00
#
_symmetry.space_group_name_H-M   'P 1'
#
loop_
_entity.id
_entity.type
_entity.pdbx_description
1 polymer ?
#
loop_
_entity_poly.entity_id
_entity_poly.type
_entity_poly.pdbx_seq_one_letter_code
_entity_poly.pdbx_strand_id
1 'polypeptide(L)'
;MACHELSALRIAIGELLEKEAHDLLHEREELAPVLGQRPELKRLAEAKTFPALEEALREALLHLEERAAQEPEEPYWRGLLLAVEAMEGRLKALRAEAEALYQDLDALHGRLHRLFPRRR
;
A
#
# COMPACT_ATOMS: atom_id res chain seq x y z
N MET A 1 -12.49 1.46 18.26
CA MET A 1 -11.12 0.90 18.17
C MET A 1 -11.09 0.08 16.90
N ALA A 2 -10.60 0.66 15.82
CA ALA A 2 -10.66 0.05 14.50
C ALA A 2 -9.35 0.31 13.78
N CYS A 3 -8.98 -0.59 12.87
CA CYS A 3 -7.66 -0.63 12.21
C CYS A 3 -7.83 -0.26 10.73
N HIS A 4 -8.47 0.87 10.48
CA HIS A 4 -8.90 1.29 9.14
C HIS A 4 -7.73 1.40 8.14
N GLU A 5 -6.53 1.76 8.60
CA GLU A 5 -5.31 1.79 7.79
C GLU A 5 -4.98 0.41 7.20
N LEU A 6 -5.12 -0.66 8.00
CA LEU A 6 -4.87 -2.03 7.55
C LEU A 6 -5.98 -2.50 6.60
N SER A 7 -7.24 -2.19 6.90
CA SER A 7 -8.38 -2.54 6.05
C SER A 7 -8.29 -1.86 4.68
N ALA A 8 -7.95 -0.57 4.63
CA ALA A 8 -7.73 0.17 3.39
C ALA A 8 -6.53 -0.39 2.58
N LEU A 9 -5.39 -0.63 3.23
CA LEU A 9 -4.21 -1.22 2.56
C LEU A 9 -4.52 -2.62 2.02
N ARG A 10 -5.24 -3.44 2.79
CA ARG A 10 -5.63 -4.80 2.39
C ARG A 10 -6.58 -4.78 1.19
N ILE A 11 -7.53 -3.85 1.13
CA ILE A 11 -8.40 -3.67 -0.05
C ILE A 11 -7.54 -3.34 -1.27
N ALA A 12 -6.64 -2.35 -1.18
CA ALA A 12 -5.81 -1.93 -2.31
C ALA A 12 -4.92 -3.06 -2.86
N ILE A 13 -4.28 -3.82 -1.96
CA ILE A 13 -3.51 -5.01 -2.33
C ILE A 13 -4.41 -6.11 -2.89
N GLY A 14 -5.62 -6.28 -2.34
CA GLY A 14 -6.62 -7.21 -2.84
C GLY A 14 -7.02 -6.92 -4.29
N GLU A 15 -7.27 -5.65 -4.63
CA GLU A 15 -7.58 -5.22 -6.00
C GLU A 15 -6.38 -5.44 -6.95
N LEU A 16 -5.15 -5.15 -6.51
CA LEU A 16 -3.94 -5.42 -7.29
C LEU A 16 -3.74 -6.92 -7.58
N LEU A 17 -4.24 -7.79 -6.70
CA LEU A 17 -4.19 -9.24 -6.82
C LEU A 17 -5.49 -9.85 -7.39
N GLU A 18 -6.40 -9.01 -7.90
CA GLU A 18 -7.69 -9.42 -8.46
C GLU A 18 -8.51 -10.32 -7.50
N LYS A 19 -8.51 -9.98 -6.21
CA LYS A 19 -9.34 -10.68 -5.21
C LYS A 19 -10.81 -10.47 -5.47
N GLU A 20 -11.62 -11.47 -5.11
CA GLU A 20 -13.05 -11.36 -5.28
C GLU A 20 -13.65 -10.35 -4.31
N ALA A 21 -14.72 -9.67 -4.74
CA ALA A 21 -15.31 -8.60 -3.94
C ALA A 21 -15.81 -9.08 -2.57
N HIS A 22 -16.23 -10.36 -2.48
CA HIS A 22 -16.73 -10.95 -1.25
C HIS A 22 -15.62 -11.23 -0.22
N ASP A 23 -14.38 -11.46 -0.66
CA ASP A 23 -13.20 -11.64 0.22
C ASP A 23 -12.82 -10.35 0.96
N LEU A 24 -13.23 -9.20 0.43
CA LEU A 24 -12.92 -7.86 0.94
C LEU A 24 -14.15 -7.17 1.55
N LEU A 25 -15.27 -7.89 1.71
CA LEU A 25 -16.52 -7.30 2.19
C LEU A 25 -16.37 -6.76 3.61
N HIS A 26 -15.71 -7.52 4.48
CA HIS A 26 -15.52 -7.14 5.88
C HIS A 26 -14.74 -5.83 5.99
N GLU A 27 -13.62 -5.71 5.29
CA GLU A 27 -12.79 -4.52 5.27
C GLU A 27 -13.56 -3.32 4.72
N ARG A 28 -14.38 -3.52 3.67
CA ARG A 28 -15.21 -2.44 3.10
C ARG A 28 -16.29 -1.96 4.06
N GLU A 29 -16.95 -2.88 4.77
CA GLU A 29 -17.96 -2.55 5.76
C GLU A 29 -17.36 -1.79 6.96
N GLU A 30 -16.18 -2.19 7.42
CA GLU A 30 -15.45 -1.50 8.49
C GLU A 30 -15.03 -0.08 8.06
N LEU A 31 -14.60 0.10 6.81
CA LEU A 31 -14.10 1.37 6.30
C LEU A 31 -15.23 2.37 5.95
N ALA A 32 -16.38 1.87 5.47
CA ALA A 32 -17.51 2.68 5.02
C ALA A 32 -17.90 3.88 5.92
N PRO A 33 -18.03 3.74 7.26
CA PRO A 33 -18.42 4.86 8.12
C PRO A 33 -17.39 5.99 8.19
N VAL A 34 -16.12 5.74 7.89
CA VAL A 34 -15.04 6.73 8.04
C VAL A 34 -14.57 7.36 6.73
N LEU A 35 -14.94 6.79 5.58
CA LEU A 35 -14.50 7.29 4.26
C LEU A 35 -14.87 8.75 3.99
N GLY A 36 -15.97 9.25 4.58
CA GLY A 36 -16.36 10.66 4.45
C GLY A 36 -15.53 11.62 5.30
N GLN A 37 -14.89 11.13 6.37
CA GLN A 37 -14.12 11.93 7.33
C GLN A 37 -12.61 11.78 7.13
N ARG A 38 -12.19 10.70 6.48
CA ARG A 38 -10.79 10.33 6.24
C ARG A 38 -10.54 10.10 4.74
N PRO A 39 -10.40 11.17 3.94
CA PRO A 39 -10.20 11.09 2.50
C PRO A 39 -8.94 10.31 2.09
N GLU A 40 -7.91 10.32 2.93
CA GLU A 40 -6.66 9.58 2.74
C GLU A 40 -6.88 8.07 2.78
N LEU A 41 -7.80 7.57 3.62
CA LEU A 41 -8.15 6.15 3.65
C LEU A 41 -8.93 5.72 2.41
N LYS A 42 -9.77 6.62 1.88
CA LYS A 42 -10.43 6.40 0.59
C LYS A 42 -9.40 6.29 -0.53
N ARG A 43 -8.47 7.25 -0.60
CA ARG A 43 -7.38 7.24 -1.58
C ARG A 43 -6.54 5.97 -1.47
N LEU A 44 -6.23 5.54 -0.25
CA LEU A 44 -5.47 4.32 0.01
C LEU A 44 -6.20 3.09 -0.53
N ALA A 45 -7.47 2.91 -0.17
CA ALA A 45 -8.27 1.75 -0.61
C ALA A 45 -8.51 1.72 -2.13
N GLU A 46 -8.56 2.87 -2.78
CA GLU A 46 -8.79 3.01 -4.23
C GLU A 46 -7.49 3.12 -5.05
N ALA A 47 -6.32 3.09 -4.41
CA ALA A 47 -5.04 3.28 -5.07
C ALA A 47 -4.73 2.09 -6.01
N LYS A 48 -4.26 2.41 -7.22
CA LYS A 48 -4.05 1.42 -8.31
C LYS A 48 -2.59 1.22 -8.70
N THR A 49 -1.67 1.95 -8.07
CA THR A 49 -0.24 1.91 -8.39
C THR A 49 0.57 1.98 -7.10
N PHE A 50 1.76 1.36 -7.08
CA PHE A 50 2.64 1.41 -5.90
C PHE A 50 2.94 2.83 -5.41
N PRO A 51 3.26 3.82 -6.28
CA PRO A 51 3.47 5.19 -5.81
C PRO A 51 2.23 5.79 -5.13
N ALA A 52 1.03 5.55 -5.67
CA ALA A 52 -0.21 6.06 -5.09
C ALA A 52 -0.54 5.36 -3.75
N LEU A 53 -0.29 4.05 -3.64
CA LEU A 53 -0.42 3.31 -2.37
C LEU A 53 0.52 3.89 -1.31
N GLU A 54 1.79 4.12 -1.65
CA GLU A 54 2.78 4.65 -0.70
C GLU A 54 2.45 6.07 -0.24
N GLU A 55 2.01 6.93 -1.16
CA GLU A 55 1.61 8.30 -0.85
C GLU A 55 0.41 8.32 0.11
N ALA A 56 -0.65 7.57 -0.21
CA ALA A 56 -1.85 7.51 0.60
C ALA A 56 -1.60 6.83 1.97
N LEU A 57 -0.77 5.79 2.02
CA LEU A 57 -0.39 5.14 3.27
C LEU A 57 0.42 6.06 4.17
N ARG A 58 1.34 6.85 3.61
CA ARG A 58 2.11 7.83 4.37
C ARG A 58 1.22 8.91 4.95
N GLU A 59 0.25 9.41 4.19
CA GLU A 59 -0.73 10.37 4.69
C GLU A 59 -1.57 9.79 5.83
N ALA A 60 -2.03 8.54 5.69
CA ALA A 60 -2.76 7.84 6.75
C ALA A 60 -1.91 7.62 8.02
N LEU A 61 -0.63 7.32 7.87
CA LEU A 61 0.32 7.19 8.99
C LEU A 61 0.50 8.50 9.77
N LEU A 62 0.59 9.65 9.08
CA LEU A 62 0.67 10.96 9.74
C LEU A 62 -0.58 11.24 10.58
N HIS A 63 -1.76 10.93 10.06
CA HIS A 63 -3.01 11.05 10.82
C HIS A 63 -3.07 10.09 12.01
N LEU A 64 -2.54 8.88 11.86
CA LEU A 64 -2.48 7.90 12.94
C LEU A 64 -1.48 8.31 14.04
N GLU A 65 -0.32 8.87 13.66
CA GLU A 65 0.66 9.43 14.58
C GLU A 65 0.07 10.60 15.38
N GLU A 66 -0.64 11.51 14.71
CA GLU A 66 -1.36 12.62 15.37
C GLU A 66 -2.41 12.09 16.35
N ARG A 67 -3.19 11.07 15.98
CA ARG A 67 -4.15 10.43 16.90
C ARG A 67 -3.44 9.81 18.10
N ALA A 68 -2.31 9.13 17.90
CA ALA A 68 -1.53 8.54 18.98
C ALA A 68 -0.94 9.60 19.93
N ALA A 69 -0.61 10.79 19.40
CA ALA A 69 -0.15 11.92 20.20
C ALA A 69 -1.28 12.61 20.98
N GLN A 70 -2.50 12.64 20.43
CA GLN A 70 -3.69 13.20 21.08
C GLN A 70 -4.22 12.32 22.22
N GLU A 71 -4.02 11.00 22.14
CA GLU A 71 -4.44 10.02 23.16
C GLU A 71 -3.24 9.17 23.65
N PRO A 72 -2.24 9.77 24.32
CA PRO A 72 -1.04 9.04 24.76
C PRO A 72 -1.32 7.90 25.72
N GLU A 73 -2.38 8.02 26.52
CA GLU A 73 -2.83 7.02 27.49
C GLU A 73 -3.38 5.74 26.83
N GLU A 74 -3.78 5.80 25.56
CA GLU A 74 -4.30 4.66 24.82
C GLU A 74 -3.17 3.92 24.09
N PRO A 75 -2.65 2.78 24.62
CA PRO A 75 -1.55 2.05 24.00
C PRO A 75 -1.91 1.46 22.64
N TYR A 76 -3.19 1.26 22.34
CA TYR A 76 -3.64 0.72 21.06
C TYR A 76 -3.14 1.54 19.87
N TRP A 77 -3.19 2.87 19.95
CA TRP A 77 -2.77 3.72 18.82
C TRP A 77 -1.29 3.58 18.49
N ARG A 78 -0.43 3.47 19.51
CA ARG A 78 1.01 3.24 19.33
C ARG A 78 1.30 1.85 18.79
N GLY A 79 0.54 0.85 19.23
CA GLY A 79 0.64 -0.52 18.70
C GLY A 79 0.21 -0.60 17.23
N LEU A 80 -0.88 0.07 16.86
CA LEU A 80 -1.35 0.15 15.48
C LEU A 80 -0.36 0.92 14.61
N LEU A 81 0.17 2.05 15.08
CA LEU A 81 1.19 2.83 14.36
C LEU A 81 2.40 1.96 14.01
N LEU A 82 2.96 1.26 15.00
CA LEU A 82 4.08 0.35 14.79
C LEU A 82 3.77 -0.76 13.77
N ALA A 83 2.57 -1.32 13.81
CA ALA A 83 2.14 -2.35 12.88
C ALA A 83 2.01 -1.82 11.44
N VAL A 84 1.41 -0.63 11.26
CA VAL A 84 1.21 -0.02 9.95
C VAL A 84 2.53 0.46 9.35
N GLU A 85 3.45 1.02 10.15
CA GLU A 85 4.81 1.37 9.71
C GLU A 85 5.59 0.14 9.24
N ALA A 86 5.47 -0.99 9.97
CA ALA A 86 6.07 -2.24 9.53
C ALA A 86 5.52 -2.69 8.17
N MET A 87 4.21 -2.49 7.92
CA MET A 87 3.62 -2.78 6.60
C MET A 87 4.04 -1.78 5.53
N GLU A 88 4.24 -0.50 5.85
CA GLU A 88 4.83 0.49 4.94
C GLU A 88 6.22 0.05 4.48
N GLY A 89 7.04 -0.46 5.40
CA GLY A 89 8.36 -1.03 5.07
C GLY A 89 8.26 -2.20 4.08
N ARG A 90 7.28 -3.09 4.24
CA ARG A 90 7.04 -4.21 3.31
C ARG A 90 6.51 -3.74 1.96
N LEU A 91 5.66 -2.72 1.93
CA LEU A 91 5.16 -2.11 0.69
C LEU A 91 6.31 -1.51 -0.12
N LYS A 92 7.20 -0.75 0.54
CA LYS A 92 8.41 -0.18 -0.08
C LYS A 92 9.34 -1.26 -0.65
N ALA A 93 9.51 -2.37 0.07
CA ALA A 93 10.30 -3.51 -0.41
C ALA A 93 9.67 -4.13 -1.67
N LEU A 94 8.36 -4.35 -1.67
CA LEU A 94 7.63 -4.87 -2.84
C LEU A 94 7.74 -3.93 -4.05
N ARG A 95 7.66 -2.61 -3.83
CA ARG A 95 7.89 -1.62 -4.88
C ARG A 95 9.32 -1.70 -5.43
N ALA A 96 10.32 -1.80 -4.55
CA ALA A 96 11.72 -1.92 -4.97
C ALA A 96 11.96 -3.18 -5.80
N GLU A 97 11.30 -4.30 -5.48
CA GLU A 97 11.33 -5.53 -6.30
C GLU A 97 10.72 -5.29 -7.69
N ALA A 98 9.60 -4.59 -7.78
CA ALA A 98 8.97 -4.23 -9.05
C ALA A 98 9.87 -3.29 -9.89
N GLU A 99 10.56 -2.34 -9.26
CA GLU A 99 11.50 -1.42 -9.92
C GLU A 99 12.75 -2.15 -10.43
N ALA A 100 13.28 -3.10 -9.65
CA ALA A 100 14.40 -3.93 -10.08
C ALA A 100 14.05 -4.79 -11.30
N LEU A 101 12.89 -5.45 -11.28
CA LEU A 101 12.38 -6.22 -12.42
C LEU A 101 12.22 -5.33 -13.66
N TYR A 102 11.67 -4.12 -13.49
CA TYR A 102 11.51 -3.16 -14.59
C TYR A 102 12.85 -2.77 -15.24
N GLN A 103 13.90 -2.53 -14.44
CA GLN A 103 15.23 -2.22 -14.94
C GLN A 103 15.89 -3.43 -15.62
N ASP A 104 15.73 -4.62 -15.06
CA ASP A 104 16.29 -5.85 -15.60
C ASP A 104 15.71 -6.21 -16.97
N LEU A 105 14.44 -5.87 -17.22
CA LEU A 105 13.81 -6.07 -18.53
C LEU A 105 14.52 -5.26 -19.64
N ASP A 106 14.89 -4.00 -19.38
CA ASP A 106 15.64 -3.18 -20.34
C ASP A 106 17.08 -3.69 -20.52
N ALA A 107 17.74 -4.04 -19.41
CA ALA A 107 19.08 -4.61 -19.45
C ALA A 107 19.12 -5.93 -20.25
N LEU A 108 18.12 -6.80 -20.06
CA LEU A 108 17.99 -8.05 -20.79
C LEU A 108 17.68 -7.80 -22.27
N HIS A 109 16.82 -6.84 -22.59
CA HIS A 109 16.55 -6.43 -23.97
C HIS A 109 17.85 -6.00 -24.68
N GLY A 110 18.68 -5.16 -24.05
CA GLY A 110 19.98 -4.78 -24.59
C GLY A 110 20.96 -5.96 -24.72
N ARG A 111 20.98 -6.87 -23.75
CA ARG A 111 21.77 -8.11 -23.81
C ARG A 111 21.35 -9.00 -24.96
N LEU A 112 20.05 -9.09 -25.24
CA LEU A 112 19.51 -9.92 -26.32
C LEU A 112 20.03 -9.46 -27.68
N HIS A 113 20.00 -8.16 -27.97
CA HIS A 113 20.56 -7.60 -29.21
C HIS A 113 22.07 -7.83 -29.34
N ARG A 114 22.80 -7.84 -28.23
CA ARG A 114 24.25 -8.10 -28.20
C ARG A 114 24.57 -9.57 -28.47
N LEU A 115 23.78 -10.48 -27.90
CA LEU A 115 23.98 -11.94 -28.04
C LEU A 115 23.46 -12.47 -29.38
N PHE A 116 22.41 -11.86 -29.92
CA PHE A 116 21.79 -12.22 -31.20
C PHE A 116 21.78 -11.02 -32.16
N PRO A 117 22.94 -10.60 -32.71
CA PRO A 117 22.98 -9.51 -33.67
C PRO A 117 22.15 -9.86 -34.91
N ARG A 118 21.37 -8.90 -35.42
CA ARG A 118 20.70 -9.06 -36.72
C ARG A 118 21.78 -9.26 -37.80
N ARG A 119 21.72 -10.37 -38.54
CA ARG A 119 22.56 -10.56 -39.74
C ARG A 119 22.26 -9.40 -40.70
N ARG A 120 23.33 -8.69 -41.13
CA ARG A 120 23.25 -7.76 -42.25
C ARG A 120 22.97 -8.52 -43.54
#